data_AF-A0A355H4Y2-F1
#
_entry.id   AF-A0A355H4Y2-F1
#
_cell.length_a   1.000
_cell.length_b   1.000
_cell.length_c   1.000
_cell.angle_alpha   90.00
_cell.angle_beta   90.00
_cell.angle_gamma   90.00
#
_symmetry.space_group_name_H-M   'P 1'
#
loop_
_entity.id
_entity.type
_entity.pdbx_description
1 polymer ?
#
loop_
_entity_poly.entity_id
_entity_poly.type
_entity_poly.pdbx_seq_one_letter_code
_entity_poly.pdbx_strand_id
1 'polypeptide(L)'
;LEDATQENGCMWAIPGGHKSPVKSRFFRSENGEGTEMEVFNDSPWETSKLVPLEAKAGTMVVLHGLLPHMSYANRSANTRHAYTMHLIEGTADYPEWNWL
;
A
#
# COMPACT_ATOMS: atom_id res chain seq x y z
N LEU A 1 -8.89 -12.16 -6.04
CA LEU A 1 -10.15 -12.84 -6.46
C LEU A 1 -9.91 -13.52 -7.81
N GLU A 2 -9.15 -12.86 -8.67
CA GLU A 2 -8.60 -13.43 -9.91
C GLU A 2 -7.09 -13.67 -9.73
N ASP A 3 -6.46 -14.31 -10.71
CA ASP A 3 -4.99 -14.38 -10.80
C ASP A 3 -4.40 -12.96 -10.92
N ALA A 4 -3.33 -12.69 -10.20
CA ALA A 4 -2.55 -11.47 -10.27
C ALA A 4 -1.15 -11.81 -10.80
N THR A 5 -0.85 -11.32 -12.01
CA THR A 5 0.42 -11.47 -12.71
C THR A 5 1.08 -10.11 -12.91
N GLN A 6 2.35 -10.09 -13.31
CA GLN A 6 3.02 -8.83 -13.64
C GLN A 6 2.31 -8.09 -14.80
N GLU A 7 1.67 -8.80 -15.72
CA GLU A 7 1.00 -8.23 -16.90
C GLU A 7 -0.32 -7.54 -16.55
N ASN A 8 -1.08 -8.11 -15.59
CA ASN A 8 -2.36 -7.55 -15.15
C ASN A 8 -2.28 -6.70 -13.88
N GLY A 9 -1.07 -6.39 -13.43
CA GLY A 9 -0.82 -5.43 -12.34
C GLY A 9 -0.88 -6.07 -10.95
N CYS A 10 -0.11 -7.13 -10.72
CA CYS A 10 0.18 -7.64 -9.38
C CYS A 10 0.81 -6.57 -8.49
N MET A 11 0.83 -6.83 -7.19
CA MET A 11 1.55 -6.00 -6.23
C MET A 11 3.05 -6.19 -6.38
N TRP A 12 3.81 -5.18 -5.97
CA TRP A 12 5.25 -5.18 -5.82
C TRP A 12 5.58 -4.60 -4.46
N ALA A 13 6.60 -5.12 -3.80
CA ALA A 13 7.03 -4.62 -2.48
C ALA A 13 8.55 -4.60 -2.37
N ILE A 14 9.07 -3.76 -1.46
CA ILE A 14 10.49 -3.75 -1.09
C ILE A 14 10.68 -4.66 0.13
N PRO A 15 11.29 -5.85 -0.01
CA PRO A 15 11.50 -6.76 1.12
C PRO A 15 12.27 -6.09 2.26
N GLY A 16 11.78 -6.22 3.49
CA GLY A 16 12.38 -5.57 4.66
C GLY A 16 12.11 -4.07 4.79
N GLY A 17 11.49 -3.42 3.81
CA GLY A 17 11.24 -1.97 3.81
C GLY A 17 10.34 -1.48 4.96
N HIS A 18 9.56 -2.37 5.56
CA HIS A 18 8.75 -2.07 6.75
C HIS A 18 9.57 -1.65 7.99
N LYS A 19 10.89 -1.84 7.96
CA LYS A 19 11.80 -1.40 9.03
C LYS A 19 12.25 0.05 8.86
N SER A 20 11.94 0.68 7.74
CA SER A 20 12.23 2.10 7.50
C SER A 20 11.11 2.99 8.05
N PRO A 21 11.41 4.24 8.45
CA PRO A 21 10.38 5.21 8.80
C PRO A 21 9.43 5.48 7.64
N VAL A 22 8.19 5.86 7.97
CA VAL A 22 7.24 6.37 6.99
C VAL A 22 7.80 7.64 6.32
N LYS A 23 7.62 7.77 5.00
CA LYS A 23 8.12 8.93 4.24
C LYS A 23 7.13 10.09 4.20
N SER A 24 5.83 9.80 4.33
CA SER A 24 4.78 10.81 4.26
C SER A 24 3.49 10.30 4.91
N ARG A 25 2.63 11.22 5.35
CA ARG A 25 1.37 10.94 6.05
C ARG A 25 0.23 11.70 5.41
N PHE A 26 -0.90 11.01 5.24
CA PHE A 26 -2.16 11.59 4.75
C PHE A 26 -3.16 11.69 5.90
N PHE A 27 -3.75 12.87 6.09
CA PHE A 27 -4.58 13.17 7.27
C PHE A 27 -5.68 14.19 6.94
N ARG A 28 -6.71 14.29 7.78
CA ARG A 28 -7.74 15.35 7.69
C ARG A 28 -7.11 16.69 8.04
N SER A 29 -7.44 17.74 7.29
CA SER A 29 -6.98 19.10 7.62
C SER A 29 -7.53 19.53 8.98
N GLU A 30 -6.77 20.36 9.71
CA GLU A 30 -7.18 20.83 11.05
C GLU A 30 -8.46 21.68 11.02
N ASN A 31 -8.73 22.34 9.89
CA ASN A 31 -9.94 23.13 9.68
C ASN A 31 -11.16 22.28 9.28
N GLY A 32 -11.01 20.96 9.12
CA GLY A 32 -12.08 20.03 8.72
C GLY A 32 -12.45 20.09 7.22
N GLU A 33 -11.76 20.91 6.43
CA GLU A 33 -11.99 21.06 4.99
C GLU A 33 -11.02 20.18 4.18
N GLY A 34 -11.36 18.90 4.07
CA GLY A 34 -10.64 17.96 3.19
C GLY A 34 -9.47 17.28 3.87
N THR A 35 -8.37 17.11 3.13
CA THR A 35 -7.24 16.26 3.51
C THR A 35 -5.92 16.85 3.06
N GLU A 36 -4.88 16.62 3.84
CA GLU A 36 -3.52 17.11 3.61
C GLU A 36 -2.50 15.98 3.55
N MET A 37 -1.34 16.28 2.96
CA MET A 37 -0.19 15.39 2.90
C MET A 37 1.01 16.05 3.58
N GLU A 38 1.52 15.41 4.63
CA GLU A 38 2.77 15.80 5.27
C GLU A 38 3.90 14.93 4.72
N VAL A 39 4.96 15.56 4.22
CA VAL A 39 6.12 14.86 3.66
C VAL A 39 7.28 14.95 4.64
N PHE A 40 7.67 13.82 5.22
CA PHE A 40 8.84 13.71 6.11
C PHE A 40 10.13 13.50 5.32
N ASN A 41 10.04 12.84 4.17
CA ASN A 41 11.17 12.50 3.33
C ASN A 41 10.71 12.35 1.87
N ASP A 42 11.18 13.23 0.98
CA ASP A 42 10.82 13.22 -0.45
C ASP A 42 11.75 12.36 -1.32
N SER A 43 12.77 11.74 -0.72
CA SER A 43 13.72 10.93 -1.49
C SER A 43 12.99 9.82 -2.25
N PRO A 44 13.42 9.51 -3.48
CA PRO A 44 12.77 8.48 -4.27
C PRO A 44 12.86 7.12 -3.57
N TRP A 45 11.88 6.27 -3.82
CA TRP A 45 11.98 4.86 -3.47
C TRP A 45 13.02 4.18 -4.36
N GLU A 46 13.81 3.27 -3.79
CA GLU A 46 14.77 2.48 -4.55
C GLU A 46 14.05 1.35 -5.27
N THR A 47 13.45 1.68 -6.42
CA THR A 47 12.57 0.79 -7.20
C THR A 47 13.29 -0.46 -7.72
N SER A 48 14.63 -0.45 -7.81
CA SER A 48 15.43 -1.64 -8.12
C SER A 48 15.31 -2.76 -7.09
N LYS A 49 14.83 -2.46 -5.87
CA LYS A 49 14.59 -3.44 -4.80
C LYS A 49 13.17 -4.02 -4.81
N LEU A 50 12.30 -3.59 -5.72
CA LEU A 50 10.95 -4.12 -5.81
C LEU A 50 10.97 -5.58 -6.27
N VAL A 51 10.19 -6.41 -5.58
CA VAL A 51 9.95 -7.81 -5.93
C VAL A 51 8.47 -7.99 -6.23
N PRO A 52 8.09 -8.67 -7.34
CA PRO A 52 6.70 -8.91 -7.68
C PRO A 52 6.07 -9.92 -6.71
N LEU A 53 4.83 -9.66 -6.35
CA LEU A 53 3.99 -10.54 -5.52
C LEU A 53 2.86 -11.10 -6.40
N GLU A 54 3.22 -11.97 -7.34
CA GLU A 54 2.24 -12.70 -8.15
C GLU A 54 1.46 -13.69 -7.27
N ALA A 55 0.17 -13.81 -7.54
CA ALA A 55 -0.74 -14.55 -6.69
C ALA A 55 -1.82 -15.22 -7.54
N LYS A 56 -2.15 -16.48 -7.22
CA LYS A 56 -3.28 -17.15 -7.84
C LYS A 56 -4.60 -16.71 -7.21
N ALA A 57 -5.70 -16.88 -7.93
CA ALA A 57 -7.04 -16.64 -7.40
C ALA A 57 -7.24 -17.38 -6.06
N GLY A 58 -7.70 -16.65 -5.04
CA GLY A 58 -7.88 -17.17 -3.68
C GLY A 58 -6.65 -17.03 -2.76
N THR A 59 -5.48 -16.68 -3.27
CA THR A 59 -4.31 -16.38 -2.44
C THR A 59 -4.53 -15.08 -1.65
N MET A 60 -4.18 -15.10 -0.36
CA MET A 60 -4.12 -13.91 0.50
C MET A 60 -2.67 -13.45 0.63
N VAL A 61 -2.43 -12.16 0.38
CA VAL A 61 -1.16 -11.50 0.64
C VAL A 61 -1.33 -10.61 1.86
N VAL A 62 -0.49 -10.81 2.88
CA VAL A 62 -0.50 -10.00 4.11
C VAL A 62 0.65 -9.00 4.04
N LEU A 63 0.34 -7.72 4.16
CA LEU A 63 1.32 -6.63 4.10
C LEU A 63 1.40 -5.93 5.46
N HIS A 64 2.62 -5.71 5.93
CA HIS A 64 2.85 -4.88 7.12
C HIS A 64 2.50 -3.41 6.82
N GLY A 65 1.94 -2.67 7.78
CA GLY A 65 1.46 -1.29 7.57
C GLY A 65 2.53 -0.28 7.11
N LEU A 66 3.80 -0.54 7.42
CA LEU A 66 4.95 0.24 6.95
C LEU A 66 5.62 -0.29 5.67
N LEU A 67 5.19 -1.42 5.11
CA LEU A 67 5.87 -2.02 3.97
C LEU A 67 5.66 -1.16 2.72
N PRO A 68 6.71 -0.63 2.07
CA PRO A 68 6.57 0.06 0.80
C PRO A 68 6.10 -0.91 -0.27
N HIS A 69 4.95 -0.61 -0.88
CA HIS A 69 4.36 -1.43 -1.92
C HIS A 69 3.64 -0.58 -2.97
N MET A 70 3.48 -1.13 -4.17
CA MET A 70 2.78 -0.49 -5.29
C MET A 70 2.20 -1.54 -6.24
N SER A 71 1.42 -1.10 -7.22
CA SER A 71 1.06 -1.89 -8.40
C SER A 71 1.30 -1.08 -9.66
N TYR A 72 1.75 -1.73 -10.73
CA TYR A 72 1.78 -1.10 -12.04
C TYR A 72 0.38 -1.06 -12.67
N ALA A 73 0.22 -0.21 -13.69
CA ALA A 73 -0.98 -0.21 -14.51
C ALA A 73 -1.18 -1.57 -15.20
N ASN A 74 -2.41 -2.07 -15.17
CA ASN A 74 -2.78 -3.26 -15.92
C ASN A 74 -2.77 -2.95 -17.43
N ARG A 75 -1.97 -3.70 -18.21
CA ARG A 75 -1.88 -3.56 -19.67
C ARG A 75 -2.39 -4.79 -20.42
N SER A 76 -2.95 -5.75 -19.70
CA SER A 76 -3.51 -6.98 -20.25
C SER A 76 -4.97 -6.79 -20.67
N ALA A 77 -5.53 -7.81 -21.32
CA ALA A 77 -6.97 -7.87 -21.62
C ALA A 77 -7.83 -8.37 -20.44
N ASN A 78 -7.20 -8.80 -19.35
CA ASN A 78 -7.88 -9.39 -18.20
C ASN A 78 -7.98 -8.40 -17.04
N THR A 79 -9.07 -8.50 -16.27
CA THR A 79 -9.21 -7.79 -15.00
C THR A 79 -8.27 -8.34 -13.92
N ARG A 80 -8.18 -7.59 -12.81
CA ARG A 80 -7.43 -8.00 -11.60
C ARG A 80 -8.19 -7.57 -10.35
N HIS A 81 -9.36 -8.15 -10.12
CA HIS A 81 -10.16 -7.89 -8.95
C HIS A 81 -9.51 -8.46 -7.69
N ALA A 82 -9.38 -7.59 -6.70
CA ALA A 82 -8.86 -7.88 -5.37
C ALA A 82 -9.84 -7.35 -4.32
N TYR A 83 -9.87 -8.03 -3.18
CA TYR A 83 -10.57 -7.56 -1.99
C TYR A 83 -9.50 -7.28 -0.93
N THR A 84 -9.59 -6.10 -0.29
CA THR A 84 -8.60 -5.65 0.67
C THR A 84 -9.29 -5.23 1.97
N MET A 85 -8.61 -5.48 3.09
CA MET A 85 -8.98 -4.97 4.40
C MET A 85 -7.70 -4.52 5.11
N HIS A 86 -7.82 -3.50 5.94
CA HIS A 86 -6.75 -3.06 6.82
C HIS A 86 -7.16 -3.40 8.25
N LEU A 87 -6.26 -4.04 8.99
CA LEU A 87 -6.46 -4.37 10.39
C LEU A 87 -5.44 -3.62 11.24
N ILE A 88 -5.89 -3.13 12.39
CA ILE A 88 -5.05 -2.59 13.45
C ILE A 88 -5.28 -3.40 14.72
N GLU A 89 -4.33 -3.35 15.64
CA GLU A 89 -4.49 -3.99 16.94
C GLU A 89 -5.67 -3.37 17.71
N GLY A 90 -6.44 -4.20 18.43
CA GLY A 90 -7.64 -3.73 19.12
C GLY A 90 -7.37 -2.75 20.26
N THR A 91 -6.13 -2.70 20.74
CA THR A 91 -5.66 -1.77 21.77
C THR A 91 -4.92 -0.56 21.21
N ALA A 92 -4.85 -0.39 19.89
CA ALA A 92 -4.18 0.74 19.28
C ALA A 92 -5.04 2.00 19.39
N ASP A 93 -4.40 3.11 19.77
CA ASP A 93 -5.03 4.43 19.67
C ASP A 93 -5.11 4.83 18.19
N TYR A 94 -6.33 4.90 17.65
CA TYR A 94 -6.56 5.37 16.29
C TYR A 94 -6.65 6.90 16.27
N PRO A 95 -5.72 7.62 15.62
CA PRO A 95 -5.74 9.08 15.65
C PRO A 95 -6.98 9.67 14.99
N GLU A 96 -7.63 10.63 15.66
CA GLU A 96 -8.85 11.30 15.15
C GLU A 96 -8.63 12.08 13.85
N TRP A 97 -7.39 12.48 13.58
CA TRP A 97 -6.98 13.16 12.36
C TRP A 97 -6.75 12.21 11.19
N ASN A 98 -6.83 10.88 11.36
CA ASN A 98 -6.87 9.98 10.21
C ASN A 98 -8.10 10.28 9.35
N TRP A 99 -7.97 10.10 8.05
CA TRP A 99 -9.00 10.49 7.09
C TRP A 99 -10.28 9.64 7.16
N LEU A 100 -10.20 8.41 7.67
CA LEU A 100 -11.33 7.48 7.83
C LEU A 100 -12.02 7.67 9.18
#